data_AF-O02716-F1
#
_entry.id   AF-O02716-F1
#
_cell.length_a   1.000
_cell.length_b   1.000
_cell.length_c   1.000
_cell.angle_alpha   90.00
_cell.angle_beta   90.00
_cell.angle_gamma   90.00
#
_symmetry.space_group_name_H-M   'P 1'
#
loop_
_entity.id
_entity.type
_entity.pdbx_description
1 polymer ?
#
loop_
_entity_poly.entity_id
_entity_poly.type
_entity_poly.pdbx_seq_one_letter_code
_entity_poly.pdbx_strand_id
1 'polypeptide(L)' 'RRRPAVDRLCVGVPPGECFGLLGVNGAGKTTTFKMLTGDTAVTSGHALRR' A
#
# COMPACT_ATOMS: atom_id res chain seq x y z
N ARG A 1 -0.50 -22.18 -2.19
CA ARG A 1 0.43 -21.08 -1.82
C ARG A 1 -0.35 -19.76 -1.86
N ARG A 2 -0.30 -18.94 -0.79
CA ARG A 2 -0.97 -17.63 -0.75
C ARG A 2 -0.09 -16.60 -1.47
N ARG A 3 -0.62 -15.90 -2.48
CA ARG A 3 0.08 -14.78 -3.13
C ARG A 3 -0.16 -13.50 -2.33
N PRO A 4 0.88 -12.67 -2.06
CA PRO A 4 0.67 -11.39 -1.41
C PRO A 4 -0.06 -10.42 -2.35
N ALA A 5 -0.79 -9.45 -1.78
CA ALA A 5 -1.53 -8.46 -2.57
C ALA A 5 -0.59 -7.55 -3.39
N VAL A 6 0.59 -7.25 -2.84
CA VAL A 6 1.70 -6.56 -3.49
C VAL A 6 3.01 -7.22 -3.02
N ASP A 7 4.03 -7.19 -3.85
CA ASP A 7 5.38 -7.68 -3.53
C ASP A 7 6.39 -6.58 -3.86
N ARG A 8 7.35 -6.33 -2.95
CA ARG A 8 8.43 -5.33 -3.12
C ARG A 8 7.93 -3.92 -3.48
N LEU A 9 6.88 -3.46 -2.82
CA LEU A 9 6.38 -2.09 -2.97
C LEU A 9 7.29 -1.08 -2.22
N CYS A 10 7.78 -0.07 -2.94
CA CYS A 10 8.44 1.11 -2.39
C CYS A 10 7.68 2.36 -2.82
N VAL A 11 7.12 3.10 -1.86
CA VAL A 11 6.35 4.32 -2.12
C VAL A 11 6.58 5.32 -0.99
N GLY A 12 6.68 6.60 -1.34
CA GLY A 12 6.68 7.72 -0.41
C GLY A 12 5.80 8.83 -0.99
N VAL A 13 4.93 9.40 -0.15
CA VAL A 13 4.02 10.49 -0.53
C VAL A 13 4.36 11.71 0.33
N PRO A 14 4.86 12.80 -0.26
CA PRO A 14 5.13 14.04 0.47
C PRO A 14 3.87 14.67 1.07
N PRO A 15 4.00 15.44 2.18
CA PRO A 15 2.88 16.18 2.74
C PRO A 15 2.27 17.15 1.73
N GLY A 16 0.93 17.17 1.66
CA GLY A 16 0.19 18.07 0.76
C GLY A 16 0.03 17.57 -0.68
N GLU A 17 0.64 16.43 -1.05
CA GLU A 17 0.45 15.85 -2.38
C GLU A 17 -0.85 15.03 -2.48
N CYS A 18 -1.53 15.17 -3.62
CA CYS A 18 -2.63 14.30 -3.99
C CYS A 18 -2.09 13.08 -4.76
N PHE A 19 -2.19 11.90 -4.15
CA PHE A 19 -1.65 10.65 -4.69
C PHE A 19 -2.76 9.60 -4.89
N GLY A 20 -2.73 8.90 -6.03
CA GLY A 20 -3.69 7.85 -6.38
C GLY A 20 -3.02 6.63 -7.00
N LEU A 21 -3.58 5.45 -6.73
CA LEU A 21 -3.18 4.19 -7.37
C LEU A 21 -4.18 3.83 -8.47
N LEU A 22 -3.70 3.47 -9.66
CA LEU A 22 -4.52 3.02 -10.80
C LEU A 22 -4.15 1.58 -11.19
N GLY A 23 -5.13 0.85 -11.73
CA GLY A 23 -4.95 -0.54 -12.15
C GLY A 23 -6.22 -1.38 -12.03
N VAL A 24 -6.20 -2.62 -12.49
CA VAL A 24 -7.35 -3.54 -12.49
C VAL A 24 -7.80 -3.95 -11.08
N ASN A 25 -9.00 -4.51 -10.96
CA ASN A 25 -9.49 -5.09 -9.71
C ASN A 25 -8.60 -6.25 -9.27
N GLY A 26 -8.29 -6.31 -7.97
CA GLY A 26 -7.36 -7.30 -7.42
C GLY A 26 -5.87 -6.94 -7.51
N ALA A 27 -5.48 -5.84 -8.16
CA ALA A 27 -4.08 -5.41 -8.27
C ALA A 27 -3.42 -4.91 -6.95
N GLY A 28 -4.15 -4.96 -5.82
CA GLY A 28 -3.61 -4.59 -4.51
C GLY A 28 -3.83 -3.13 -4.08
N LYS A 29 -4.45 -2.27 -4.89
CA LYS A 29 -4.65 -0.82 -4.61
C LYS A 29 -5.24 -0.54 -3.22
N THR A 30 -6.41 -1.10 -2.92
CA THR A 30 -7.11 -0.90 -1.64
C THR A 30 -6.30 -1.46 -0.48
N THR A 31 -5.65 -2.62 -0.67
CA THR A 31 -4.79 -3.22 0.36
C THR A 31 -3.59 -2.34 0.65
N THR A 32 -2.96 -1.76 -0.37
CA THR A 32 -1.86 -0.80 -0.21
C THR A 32 -2.29 0.43 0.59
N PHE A 33 -3.41 1.05 0.24
CA PHE A 33 -3.89 2.20 1.01
C PHE A 33 -4.21 1.85 2.45
N LYS A 34 -4.89 0.73 2.71
CA LYS A 34 -5.16 0.25 4.08
C LYS A 34 -3.88 0.00 4.88
N MET A 35 -2.81 -0.47 4.24
CA MET A 35 -1.51 -0.62 4.89
C MET A 35 -0.87 0.73 5.22
N LEU A 36 -0.97 1.73 4.32
CA LEU A 36 -0.41 3.07 4.54
C LEU A 36 -1.22 3.90 5.56
N THR A 37 -2.53 3.69 5.66
CA THR A 37 -3.41 4.36 6.65
C THR A 37 -3.39 3.68 8.02
N GLY A 38 -2.88 2.45 8.12
CA GLY A 38 -2.85 1.67 9.36
C GLY A 38 -4.09 0.80 9.60
N ASP A 39 -5.05 0.78 8.66
CA ASP A 39 -6.26 -0.06 8.74
C ASP A 39 -5.97 -1.56 8.60
N THR A 40 -4.81 -1.92 8.07
CA THR A 40 -4.38 -3.32 7.92
C THR A 40 -2.89 -3.44 8.14
N ALA A 41 -2.47 -4.42 8.94
CA ALA A 41 -1.06 -4.69 9.19
C ALA A 41 -0.35 -5.17 7.91
N VAL A 42 0.86 -4.67 7.67
CA VAL A 42 1.73 -5.18 6.61
C VAL A 42 2.10 -6.64 6.90
N THR A 43 2.14 -7.48 5.86
CA THR A 43 2.59 -8.87 6.00
C THR A 43 4.12 -8.94 6.21
N SER A 44 4.86 -8.02 5.61
CA SER A 44 6.32 -7.89 5.70
C SER A 44 6.77 -6.49 5.32
N GLY A 45 7.92 -6.05 5.81
CA GLY A 45 8.45 -4.70 5.57
C GLY A 45 7.88 -3.68 6.55
N HIS A 46 7.84 -2.41 6.14
CA HIS A 46 7.46 -1.28 7.01
C HIS A 46 6.51 -0.33 6.28
N ALA A 47 5.50 0.16 6.99
CA ALA A 47 4.68 1.29 6.60
C ALA A 47 4.74 2.32 7.74
N LEU A 48 5.16 3.54 7.43
CA LEU A 48 5.36 4.61 8.40
C LEU A 48 4.58 5.83 7.93
N ARG A 49 3.84 6.46 8.85
CA ARG A 49 3.23 7.76 8.66
C ARG A 49 4.00 8.75 9.53
N ARG A 50 4.66 9.72 8.90
CA ARG A 50 5.31 10.84 9.59
C ARG A 50 4.35 12.02 9.65
#